data_AF-A0A418XQV4-F1
#
_entry.id   AF-A0A418XQV4-F1
#
_cell.length_a   1.000
_cell.length_b   1.000
_cell.length_c   1.000
_cell.angle_alpha   90.00
_cell.angle_beta   90.00
_cell.angle_gamma   90.00
#
_symmetry.space_group_name_H-M   'P 1'
#
loop_
_entity.id
_entity.type
_entity.pdbx_description
1 polymer ?
#
loop_
_entity_poly.entity_id
_entity_poly.type
_entity_poly.pdbx_seq_one_letter_code
_entity_poly.pdbx_strand_id
1 'polypeptide(L)'
;KKEEINGVVFELNSILVEKWKGKPYRLVIQRQRRMGSGPDLWEGEYTYRCILTNDYESSMRDIVEFYNMRGGKERVFDDMNNGFGWDRLPKSFMAENTVFLLLTALIRNFYKAIMQRIEVKKFGLKETSRIKTFVFKFISVPAKWIKTARQCVLNIYTDNHAYAEAFKTSSG
;
A
#
# COMPACT_ATOMS: atom_id res chain seq x y z
N LYS A 1 10.59 -19.89 -23.78
CA LYS A 1 10.19 -18.77 -24.67
C LYS A 1 10.72 -17.46 -24.06
N LYS A 2 11.31 -16.56 -24.85
CA LYS A 2 11.71 -15.22 -24.38
C LYS A 2 10.51 -14.29 -24.45
N GLU A 3 10.20 -13.62 -23.35
CA GLU A 3 9.06 -12.70 -23.21
C GLU A 3 9.53 -11.48 -22.42
N GLU A 4 9.10 -10.29 -22.83
CA GLU A 4 9.37 -9.05 -22.10
C GLU A 4 8.17 -8.70 -21.22
N ILE A 5 8.42 -8.54 -19.91
CA ILE A 5 7.40 -8.22 -18.91
C ILE A 5 7.89 -7.01 -18.10
N ASN A 6 7.13 -5.92 -18.09
CA ASN A 6 7.45 -4.68 -17.38
C ASN A 6 8.85 -4.10 -17.71
N GLY A 7 9.29 -4.20 -18.98
CA GLY A 7 10.59 -3.68 -19.43
C GLY A 7 11.79 -4.57 -19.10
N VAL A 8 11.55 -5.80 -18.60
CA VAL A 8 12.60 -6.78 -18.31
C VAL A 8 12.37 -8.05 -19.14
N VAL A 9 13.44 -8.53 -19.78
CA VAL A 9 13.40 -9.75 -20.59
C VAL A 9 13.53 -10.98 -19.71
N PHE A 10 12.55 -11.88 -19.81
CA PHE A 10 12.52 -13.16 -19.10
C PHE A 10 12.46 -14.32 -20.06
N GLU A 11 13.02 -15.44 -19.64
CA GLU A 11 12.79 -16.72 -20.28
C GLU A 11 11.79 -17.51 -19.47
N LEU A 12 10.66 -17.82 -20.09
CA LEU A 12 9.55 -18.54 -19.47
C LEU A 12 9.48 -19.97 -19.99
N ASN A 13 9.24 -20.90 -19.08
CA ASN A 13 8.87 -22.27 -19.40
C ASN A 13 7.78 -22.75 -18.42
N SER A 14 7.01 -23.77 -18.79
CA SER A 14 6.06 -24.39 -17.87
C SER A 14 6.09 -25.90 -17.98
N ILE A 15 6.06 -26.58 -16.84
CA ILE A 15 6.02 -28.03 -16.75
C ILE A 15 4.87 -28.46 -15.85
N LEU A 16 4.32 -29.65 -16.08
CA LEU A 16 3.37 -30.26 -15.15
C LEU A 16 4.15 -31.06 -14.11
N VAL A 17 3.82 -30.84 -12.84
CA VAL A 17 4.49 -31.46 -11.71
C VAL A 17 3.44 -32.00 -10.74
N GLU A 18 3.60 -33.26 -10.35
CA GLU A 18 2.77 -33.88 -9.32
C GLU A 18 3.47 -33.75 -7.96
N LYS A 19 3.35 -32.58 -7.33
CA LYS A 19 3.93 -32.34 -6.00
C LYS A 19 3.16 -33.08 -4.90
N TRP A 20 1.87 -33.33 -5.10
CA TRP A 20 1.02 -34.07 -4.18
C TRP A 20 0.29 -35.17 -4.94
N LYS A 21 0.17 -36.34 -4.29
CA LYS A 21 -0.44 -37.53 -4.88
C LYS A 21 -1.83 -37.23 -5.46
N GLY A 22 -2.01 -37.52 -6.74
CA GLY A 22 -3.26 -37.33 -7.48
C GLY A 22 -3.59 -35.87 -7.80
N LYS A 23 -2.66 -34.92 -7.58
CA LYS A 23 -2.84 -33.51 -7.91
C LYS A 23 -1.72 -33.04 -8.82
N PRO A 24 -1.91 -33.11 -10.15
CA PRO A 24 -1.03 -32.39 -11.05
C PRO A 24 -1.15 -30.90 -10.75
N TYR A 25 -0.05 -30.17 -10.88
CA TYR A 25 0.00 -28.71 -10.85
C TYR A 25 0.89 -28.24 -11.97
N ARG A 26 0.65 -27.03 -12.47
CA ARG A 26 1.52 -26.39 -13.44
C ARG A 26 2.57 -25.57 -12.71
N LEU A 27 3.83 -25.85 -12.99
CA LEU A 27 4.97 -25.06 -12.52
C LEU A 27 5.43 -24.15 -13.65
N VAL A 28 5.21 -22.85 -13.51
CA VAL A 28 5.73 -21.82 -14.41
C VAL A 28 7.09 -21.36 -13.88
N ILE A 29 8.12 -21.49 -14.69
CA ILE A 29 9.51 -21.16 -14.37
C ILE A 29 9.90 -19.91 -15.16
N GLN A 30 10.30 -18.88 -14.42
CA GLN A 30 10.83 -17.62 -14.93
C GLN A 30 12.34 -17.59 -14.69
N ARG A 31 13.10 -17.37 -15.75
CA ARG A 31 14.57 -17.25 -15.72
C ARG A 31 14.99 -15.85 -16.14
N GLN A 32 15.82 -15.20 -15.33
CA GLN A 32 16.42 -13.89 -15.61
C GLN A 32 17.93 -13.97 -15.45
N ARG A 33 18.69 -13.38 -16.37
CA ARG A 33 20.14 -13.25 -16.23
C ARG A 33 20.46 -12.13 -15.23
N ARG A 34 21.35 -12.37 -14.26
CA ARG A 34 21.83 -11.32 -13.36
C ARG A 34 22.73 -10.36 -14.13
N MET A 35 22.51 -9.06 -13.94
CA MET A 35 23.38 -7.99 -14.44
C MET A 35 24.18 -7.45 -13.25
N GLY A 36 25.51 -7.59 -13.26
CA GLY A 36 26.38 -6.78 -12.40
C GLY A 36 26.94 -7.40 -11.10
N SER A 37 26.79 -8.71 -10.85
CA SER A 37 27.56 -9.38 -9.78
C SER A 37 28.37 -10.51 -10.39
N GLY A 38 29.68 -10.56 -10.12
CA GLY A 38 30.52 -11.72 -10.46
C GLY A 38 29.90 -13.02 -9.94
N PRO A 39 30.21 -14.18 -10.54
CA PRO A 39 29.55 -15.44 -10.22
C PRO A 39 29.77 -15.76 -8.73
N ASP A 40 28.71 -15.66 -7.94
CA ASP A 40 28.70 -16.19 -6.58
C ASP A 40 28.66 -17.72 -6.70
N LEU A 41 29.57 -18.43 -6.02
CA LEU A 41 29.81 -19.88 -6.18
C LEU A 41 28.53 -20.71 -5.99
N TRP A 42 27.55 -20.14 -5.27
CA TRP A 42 26.32 -20.79 -4.85
C TRP A 42 25.08 -20.36 -5.66
N GLU A 43 25.09 -19.20 -6.31
CA GLU A 43 23.87 -18.60 -6.89
C GLU A 43 23.86 -18.54 -8.43
N GLY A 44 25.01 -18.78 -9.09
CA GLY A 44 25.11 -18.88 -10.55
C GLY A 44 24.77 -17.59 -11.31
N GLU A 45 24.68 -17.67 -12.65
CA GLU A 45 24.44 -16.51 -13.52
C GLU A 45 22.96 -16.10 -13.65
N TYR A 46 22.04 -16.93 -13.18
CA TYR A 46 20.62 -16.79 -13.44
C TYR A 46 19.80 -16.83 -12.15
N THR A 47 18.86 -15.91 -12.03
CA THR A 47 17.81 -15.96 -11.02
C THR A 47 16.62 -16.73 -11.58
N TYR A 48 16.20 -17.76 -10.85
CA TYR A 48 15.02 -18.56 -11.16
C TYR A 48 13.89 -18.22 -10.20
N ARG A 49 12.70 -18.00 -10.74
CA ARG A 49 11.46 -17.84 -9.97
C ARG A 49 10.45 -18.86 -10.44
N CYS A 50 9.96 -19.66 -9.51
CA CYS A 50 9.01 -20.72 -9.81
C CYS A 50 7.64 -20.37 -9.21
N ILE A 51 6.61 -20.37 -10.05
CA ILE A 51 5.21 -20.12 -9.67
C ILE A 51 4.45 -21.43 -9.86
N LEU A 52 3.92 -21.97 -8.77
CA LEU A 52 3.05 -23.14 -8.81
C LEU A 52 1.59 -22.69 -8.92
N THR A 53 0.88 -23.18 -9.91
CA THR A 53 -0.51 -22.79 -10.18
C THR A 53 -1.37 -24.00 -10.56
N ASN A 54 -2.67 -23.91 -10.25
CA ASN A 54 -3.71 -24.83 -10.71
C ASN A 54 -4.34 -24.38 -12.03
N ASP A 55 -3.85 -23.29 -12.63
CA ASP A 55 -4.28 -22.77 -13.92
C ASP A 55 -3.52 -23.44 -15.07
N TYR A 56 -4.26 -24.18 -15.91
CA TYR A 56 -3.72 -24.92 -17.05
C TYR A 56 -3.95 -24.22 -18.39
N GLU A 57 -4.84 -23.24 -18.45
CA GLU A 57 -5.32 -22.65 -19.70
C GLU A 57 -4.63 -21.32 -20.00
N SER A 58 -4.38 -20.50 -18.97
CA SER A 58 -3.78 -19.18 -19.16
C SER A 58 -2.37 -19.26 -19.73
N SER A 59 -1.93 -18.20 -20.40
CA SER A 59 -0.56 -18.15 -20.90
C SER A 59 0.44 -18.03 -19.74
N MET A 60 1.69 -18.45 -19.96
CA MET A 60 2.76 -18.27 -18.97
C MET A 60 2.95 -16.79 -18.61
N ARG A 61 2.72 -15.89 -19.56
CA ARG A 61 2.81 -14.44 -19.36
C ARG A 61 1.72 -13.96 -18.41
N ASP A 62 0.46 -14.34 -18.65
CA ASP A 62 -0.67 -13.92 -17.82
C ASP A 62 -0.51 -14.40 -16.38
N ILE A 63 -0.01 -15.62 -16.18
CA ILE A 63 0.27 -16.18 -14.85
C ILE A 63 1.37 -15.36 -14.14
N VAL A 64 2.43 -14.98 -14.85
CA VAL A 64 3.52 -14.18 -14.29
C VAL A 64 3.04 -12.75 -13.98
N GLU A 65 2.28 -12.12 -14.87
CA GLU A 65 1.68 -10.80 -14.64
C GLU A 65 0.72 -10.83 -13.45
N PHE A 66 -0.15 -11.84 -13.37
CA PHE A 66 -1.04 -12.08 -12.25
C PHE A 66 -0.28 -12.25 -10.93
N TYR A 67 0.79 -13.04 -10.94
CA TYR A 67 1.62 -13.21 -9.76
C TYR A 67 2.35 -11.93 -9.38
N ASN A 68 2.81 -11.13 -10.35
CA ASN A 68 3.46 -9.85 -10.09
C ASN A 68 2.52 -8.83 -9.45
N MET A 69 1.21 -8.89 -9.72
CA MET A 69 0.23 -8.08 -8.99
C MET A 69 0.23 -8.34 -7.47
N ARG A 70 0.70 -9.52 -7.02
CA ARG A 70 0.89 -9.81 -5.58
C ARG A 70 1.90 -8.86 -4.94
N GLY A 71 2.97 -8.47 -5.63
CA GLY A 71 3.97 -7.54 -5.10
C GLY A 71 3.39 -6.15 -4.77
N GLY A 72 2.35 -5.73 -5.50
CA GLY A 72 1.58 -4.53 -5.16
C GLY A 72 0.84 -4.63 -3.82
N LYS A 73 0.41 -5.84 -3.44
CA LYS A 73 -0.31 -6.09 -2.18
C LYS A 73 0.60 -5.95 -0.97
N GLU A 74 1.89 -6.26 -1.08
CA GLU A 74 2.86 -6.09 0.03
C GLU A 74 2.93 -4.64 0.50
N ARG A 75 2.88 -3.66 -0.41
CA ARG A 75 2.82 -2.24 -0.03
C ARG A 75 1.54 -1.89 0.71
N VAL A 76 0.43 -2.55 0.39
CA VAL A 76 -0.84 -2.36 1.12
C VAL A 76 -0.70 -2.92 2.53
N PHE A 77 -0.13 -4.12 2.70
CA PHE A 77 0.12 -4.69 4.02
C PHE A 77 1.08 -3.83 4.85
N ASP A 78 2.15 -3.31 4.27
CA ASP A 78 3.06 -2.39 4.94
C ASP A 78 2.34 -1.12 5.43
N ASP A 79 1.43 -0.57 4.61
CA ASP A 79 0.60 0.58 4.98
C ASP A 79 -0.40 0.26 6.09
N MET A 80 -1.02 -0.92 6.05
CA MET A 80 -1.92 -1.37 7.11
C MET A 80 -1.18 -1.60 8.44
N ASN A 81 0.00 -2.20 8.39
CA ASN A 81 0.82 -2.47 9.58
C ASN A 81 1.28 -1.17 10.24
N ASN A 82 1.93 -0.29 9.47
CA ASN A 82 2.54 0.92 10.00
C ASN A 82 1.55 2.08 10.20
N GLY A 83 0.52 2.17 9.35
CA GLY A 83 -0.44 3.26 9.35
C GLY A 83 -1.70 2.99 10.17
N PHE A 84 -2.15 1.74 10.22
CA PHE A 84 -3.45 1.36 10.78
C PHE A 84 -3.36 0.36 11.94
N GLY A 85 -2.14 0.04 12.39
CA GLY A 85 -1.93 -0.72 13.63
C GLY A 85 -2.16 -2.22 13.51
N TRP A 86 -2.12 -2.79 12.30
CA TRP A 86 -2.22 -4.25 12.14
C TRP A 86 -1.07 -5.02 12.80
N ASP A 87 0.07 -4.36 13.02
CA ASP A 87 1.22 -4.92 13.75
C ASP A 87 0.98 -5.05 15.27
N ARG A 88 -0.01 -4.33 15.82
CA ARG A 88 -0.29 -4.29 17.26
C ARG A 88 -1.78 -4.40 17.52
N LEU A 89 -2.23 -5.63 17.70
CA LEU A 89 -3.63 -5.94 17.97
C LEU A 89 -4.05 -5.44 19.36
N PRO A 90 -5.16 -4.68 19.47
CA PRO A 90 -5.54 -4.02 20.72
C PRO A 90 -6.30 -4.92 21.70
N LYS A 91 -6.72 -6.12 21.29
CA LYS A 91 -7.58 -7.01 22.09
C LYS A 91 -6.96 -8.39 22.28
N SER A 92 -7.33 -9.05 23.38
CA SER A 92 -6.90 -10.41 23.68
C SER A 92 -7.67 -11.45 22.84
N PHE A 93 -8.90 -11.13 22.42
CA PHE A 93 -9.76 -12.07 21.70
C PHE A 93 -9.67 -11.89 20.18
N MET A 94 -9.57 -13.01 19.46
CA MET A 94 -9.42 -13.01 18.00
C MET A 94 -10.65 -12.45 17.27
N ALA A 95 -11.86 -12.67 17.78
CA ALA A 95 -13.09 -12.13 17.19
C ALA A 95 -13.08 -10.59 17.20
N GLU A 96 -12.69 -9.99 18.32
CA GLU A 96 -12.59 -8.53 18.46
C GLU A 96 -11.48 -7.96 17.57
N ASN A 97 -10.34 -8.66 17.49
CA ASN A 97 -9.25 -8.29 16.57
C ASN A 97 -9.68 -8.40 15.10
N THR A 98 -10.50 -9.39 14.73
CA THR A 98 -11.05 -9.50 13.37
C THR A 98 -11.88 -8.27 13.02
N VAL A 99 -12.77 -7.83 13.92
CA VAL A 99 -13.55 -6.60 13.72
C VAL A 99 -12.63 -5.38 13.62
N PHE A 100 -11.61 -5.28 14.46
CA PHE A 100 -10.60 -4.22 14.38
C PHE A 100 -9.89 -4.17 13.03
N LEU A 101 -9.42 -5.32 12.52
CA LEU A 101 -8.75 -5.43 11.22
C LEU A 101 -9.68 -5.02 10.07
N LEU A 102 -10.95 -5.41 10.12
CA LEU A 102 -11.97 -5.02 9.12
C LEU A 102 -12.25 -3.52 9.17
N LEU A 103 -12.45 -2.96 10.37
CA LEU A 103 -12.72 -1.54 10.55
C LEU A 103 -11.55 -0.69 10.04
N THR A 104 -10.33 -1.05 10.40
CA THR A 104 -9.13 -0.34 9.96
C THR A 104 -8.90 -0.45 8.45
N ALA A 105 -9.25 -1.58 7.82
CA ALA A 105 -9.24 -1.70 6.36
C ALA A 105 -10.25 -0.75 5.69
N LEU A 106 -11.46 -0.61 6.26
CA LEU A 106 -12.46 0.35 5.78
C LEU A 106 -11.96 1.80 5.93
N ILE A 107 -11.41 2.16 7.09
CA ILE A 107 -10.83 3.50 7.32
C ILE A 107 -9.73 3.78 6.30
N ARG A 108 -8.87 2.80 5.98
CA ARG A 108 -7.85 2.96 4.95
C ARG A 108 -8.42 3.25 3.57
N ASN A 109 -9.52 2.60 3.20
CA ASN A 109 -10.19 2.87 1.92
C ASN A 109 -10.77 4.29 1.88
N PHE A 110 -11.43 4.74 2.95
CA PHE A 110 -11.91 6.12 3.06
C PHE A 110 -10.77 7.13 3.03
N TYR A 111 -9.69 6.88 3.76
CA TYR A 111 -8.49 7.71 3.75
C TYR A 111 -7.96 7.90 2.32
N LYS A 112 -7.80 6.80 1.56
CA LYS A 112 -7.35 6.87 0.17
C LYS A 112 -8.33 7.65 -0.73
N ALA A 113 -9.63 7.45 -0.55
CA ALA A 113 -10.64 8.18 -1.31
C ALA A 113 -10.62 9.70 -1.01
N ILE A 114 -10.43 10.08 0.26
CA ILE A 114 -10.30 11.49 0.67
C ILE A 114 -9.04 12.10 0.06
N MET A 115 -7.89 11.42 0.19
CA MET A 115 -6.61 11.89 -0.34
C MET A 115 -6.62 12.11 -1.87
N GLN A 116 -7.46 11.39 -2.60
CA GLN A 116 -7.65 11.57 -4.05
C GLN A 116 -8.58 12.73 -4.41
N ARG A 117 -9.49 13.12 -3.51
CA ARG A 117 -10.51 14.16 -3.76
C ARG A 117 -10.09 15.54 -3.29
N ILE A 118 -9.26 15.61 -2.24
CA ILE A 118 -8.81 16.90 -1.69
C ILE A 118 -7.55 17.40 -2.39
N GLU A 119 -7.39 18.71 -2.43
CA GLU A 119 -6.16 19.33 -2.94
C GLU A 119 -5.05 19.27 -1.89
N VAL A 120 -4.47 18.08 -1.71
CA VAL A 120 -3.50 17.75 -0.64
C VAL A 120 -2.32 18.72 -0.54
N LYS A 121 -1.89 19.32 -1.66
CA LYS A 121 -0.77 20.26 -1.71
C LYS A 121 -1.04 21.53 -0.90
N LYS A 122 -2.29 22.02 -0.88
CA LYS A 122 -2.70 23.18 -0.05
C LYS A 122 -2.48 22.90 1.44
N PHE A 123 -2.59 21.64 1.84
CA PHE A 123 -2.41 21.21 3.22
C PHE A 123 -0.97 20.79 3.55
N GLY A 124 -0.02 21.01 2.63
CA GLY A 124 1.37 20.54 2.77
C GLY A 124 1.48 19.02 2.79
N LEU A 125 0.52 18.33 2.18
CA LEU A 125 0.45 16.88 2.03
C LEU A 125 0.80 16.46 0.60
N LYS A 126 1.38 15.27 0.48
CA LYS A 126 1.56 14.55 -0.79
C LYS A 126 0.53 13.43 -0.89
N GLU A 127 0.12 13.01 -2.08
CA GLU A 127 -0.80 11.88 -2.29
C GLU A 127 -0.29 10.57 -1.65
N THR A 128 1.03 10.43 -1.55
CA THR A 128 1.73 9.30 -0.93
C THR A 128 1.94 9.45 0.58
N SER A 129 1.41 10.50 1.21
CA SER A 129 1.57 10.70 2.65
C SER A 129 0.97 9.54 3.44
N ARG A 130 1.52 9.27 4.62
CA ARG A 130 0.97 8.30 5.57
C ARG A 130 -0.19 8.93 6.34
N ILE A 131 -1.11 8.10 6.84
CA ILE A 131 -2.28 8.57 7.60
C ILE A 131 -1.90 9.39 8.84
N LYS A 132 -0.82 9.06 9.54
CA LYS A 132 -0.35 9.86 10.69
C LYS A 132 -0.04 11.31 10.31
N THR A 133 0.61 11.52 9.16
CA THR A 133 0.89 12.86 8.62
C THR A 133 -0.40 13.55 8.20
N PHE A 134 -1.34 12.82 7.60
CA PHE A 134 -2.66 13.34 7.26
C PHE A 134 -3.42 13.81 8.51
N VAL A 135 -3.50 13.00 9.56
CA VAL A 135 -4.15 13.39 10.82
C VAL A 135 -3.49 14.66 11.37
N PHE A 136 -2.16 14.69 11.44
CA PHE A 136 -1.43 15.83 12.00
C PHE A 136 -1.57 17.11 11.19
N LYS A 137 -1.55 17.04 9.86
CA LYS A 137 -1.57 18.23 9.00
C LYS A 137 -2.95 18.64 8.53
N PHE A 138 -3.88 17.70 8.40
CA PHE A 138 -5.24 17.90 7.86
C PHE A 138 -6.32 17.99 8.94
N ILE A 139 -6.27 17.09 9.94
CA ILE A 139 -7.34 16.96 10.94
C ILE A 139 -7.03 17.80 12.18
N SER A 140 -5.80 17.77 12.66
CA SER A 140 -5.40 18.44 13.89
C SER A 140 -4.86 19.83 13.60
N VAL A 141 -5.59 20.86 14.03
CA VAL A 141 -5.14 22.27 13.96
C VAL A 141 -5.15 22.86 15.37
N PRO A 142 -4.02 23.42 15.86
CA PRO A 142 -3.97 24.03 17.18
C PRO A 142 -4.76 25.33 17.19
N ALA A 143 -5.63 25.50 18.18
CA ALA A 143 -6.46 26.69 18.34
C ALA A 143 -6.69 27.02 19.82
N LYS A 144 -6.99 28.28 20.12
CA LYS A 144 -7.29 28.78 21.46
C LYS A 144 -8.49 29.71 21.43
N TRP A 145 -9.45 29.46 22.31
CA TRP A 145 -10.51 30.43 22.59
C TRP A 145 -9.97 31.58 23.44
N ILE A 146 -10.13 32.81 22.95
CA ILE A 146 -9.70 34.04 23.62
C ILE A 146 -10.95 34.90 23.83
N LYS A 147 -11.13 35.39 25.06
CA LYS A 147 -12.18 36.35 25.38
C LYS A 147 -11.59 37.76 25.31
N THR A 148 -12.01 38.55 24.33
CA THR A 148 -11.62 39.95 24.17
C THR A 148 -12.84 40.83 24.41
N ALA A 149 -12.83 41.58 25.51
CA ALA A 149 -13.96 42.37 25.99
C ALA A 149 -15.27 41.55 26.09
N ARG A 150 -16.21 41.76 25.16
CA ARG A 150 -17.52 41.07 25.09
C ARG A 150 -17.58 39.94 24.05
N GLN A 151 -16.50 39.68 23.32
CA GLN A 151 -16.46 38.68 22.26
C GLN A 151 -15.56 37.49 22.65
N CYS A 152 -16.02 36.27 22.37
CA CYS A 152 -15.21 35.06 22.41
C CYS A 152 -14.77 34.72 20.98
N VAL A 153 -13.48 34.80 20.70
CA VAL A 153 -12.90 34.55 19.37
C VAL A 153 -12.05 33.28 19.44
N LEU A 154 -12.19 32.41 18.44
CA LEU A 154 -11.33 31.24 18.28
C LEU A 154 -10.10 31.64 17.45
N ASN A 155 -8.94 31.73 18.09
CA ASN A 155 -7.69 32.00 17.41
C ASN A 155 -7.04 30.70 16.93
N ILE A 156 -6.67 30.63 15.65
CA ILE A 156 -6.11 29.43 15.02
C ILE A 156 -4.63 29.66 14.74
N TYR A 157 -3.77 28.78 15.25
CA TYR A 157 -2.32 28.93 15.17
C TYR A 157 -1.75 28.06 14.05
N THR A 158 -1.96 28.47 12.80
CA THR A 158 -1.40 27.76 11.65
C THR A 158 -0.90 28.72 10.59
N ASP A 159 0.29 28.44 10.05
CA ASP A 159 0.86 29.16 8.91
C ASP A 159 0.22 28.73 7.57
N ASN A 160 -0.72 27.79 7.62
CA ASN A 160 -1.40 27.29 6.44
C ASN A 160 -2.67 28.09 6.14
N HIS A 161 -2.58 28.93 5.12
CA HIS A 161 -3.67 29.77 4.64
C HIS A 161 -4.92 29.00 4.17
N ALA A 162 -4.81 27.70 3.83
CA ALA A 162 -5.96 26.88 3.46
C ALA A 162 -6.98 26.76 4.61
N TYR A 163 -6.53 26.79 5.87
CA TYR A 163 -7.44 26.80 7.02
C TYR A 163 -8.03 28.18 7.28
N ALA A 164 -7.31 29.25 6.95
CA ALA A 164 -7.81 30.60 7.15
C ALA A 164 -9.13 30.81 6.39
N GLU A 165 -9.26 30.25 5.17
CA GLU A 165 -10.53 30.31 4.42
C GLU A 165 -11.66 29.51 5.06
N ALA A 166 -11.37 28.29 5.55
CA ALA A 166 -12.38 27.40 6.12
C ALA A 166 -13.00 27.93 7.43
N PHE A 167 -12.25 28.75 8.17
CA PHE A 167 -12.65 29.29 9.47
C PHE A 167 -12.95 30.80 9.44
N LYS A 168 -13.07 31.42 8.26
CA LYS A 168 -13.62 32.78 8.15
C LYS A 168 -15.06 32.78 8.64
N THR A 169 -15.27 33.19 9.89
CA THR A 169 -16.58 33.58 10.38
C THR A 169 -17.06 34.82 9.64
N SER A 170 -18.36 34.92 9.36
CA SER A 170 -19.02 36.05 8.68
C SER A 170 -18.84 37.41 9.36
N SER A 171 -18.20 37.43 10.53
CA SER A 171 -17.78 38.61 11.27
C SER A 171 -16.26 38.72 11.26
N GLY A 172 -15.74 39.39 10.22
CA GLY A 172 -14.49 40.17 10.15
C GLY A 172 -13.24 39.64 10.82
#